data_AF-A0A8T5HD89-F1
#
_entry.id   AF-A0A8T5HD89-F1
#
_cell.length_a   1.000
_cell.length_b   1.000
_cell.length_c   1.000
_cell.angle_alpha   90.00
_cell.angle_beta   90.00
_cell.angle_gamma   90.00
#
_symmetry.space_group_name_H-M   'P 1'
#
loop_
_entity.id
_entity.type
_entity.pdbx_description
1 polymer ?
#
loop_
_entity_poly.entity_id
_entity_poly.type
_entity_poly.pdbx_seq_one_letter_code
_entity_poly.pdbx_strand_id
1 'polypeptide(L)'
;MAKKEGKGTNQEIIINIDSDNNKVLNKIDDLIKFIETKTGKDFKDIISILHQKEKQRKNFFPITILNKKLGVTECLVRYLKDELGWNYKKISSIIKRSEGVVGVMYRNSLKKLSGKLKPTNTTIFVPLSIFSSKFTVFESIIAYLKEKEELRFSEIAKLTKRDQRTIWTIYNRVKKKLK
;
A
#
# COMPACT_ATOMS: atom_id res chain seq x y z
N MET A 1 -42.14 36.27 35.17
CA MET A 1 -40.72 35.92 34.95
C MET A 1 -40.60 35.27 33.58
N ALA A 2 -40.00 35.98 32.63
CA ALA A 2 -40.05 35.67 31.20
C ALA A 2 -38.89 34.79 30.73
N LYS A 3 -39.21 33.91 29.77
CA LYS A 3 -38.30 33.08 28.96
C LYS A 3 -37.16 33.91 28.35
N LYS A 4 -35.94 33.33 28.31
CA LYS A 4 -34.93 33.69 27.30
C LYS A 4 -34.42 32.41 26.64
N GLU A 5 -34.95 32.17 25.45
CA GLU A 5 -34.39 31.28 24.44
C GLU A 5 -33.09 31.90 23.92
N GLY A 6 -31.96 31.22 24.15
CA GLY A 6 -30.70 31.53 23.49
C GLY A 6 -30.57 30.69 22.21
N LYS A 7 -31.10 31.22 21.09
CA LYS A 7 -30.85 30.70 19.74
C LYS A 7 -29.37 30.87 19.40
N GLY A 8 -28.58 29.81 19.58
CA GLY A 8 -27.24 29.71 19.01
C GLY A 8 -27.36 29.41 17.52
N THR A 9 -27.26 30.44 16.69
CA THR A 9 -27.17 30.42 15.23
C THR A 9 -26.14 29.41 14.74
N ASN A 10 -26.60 28.39 13.98
CA ASN A 10 -25.78 27.68 13.00
C ASN A 10 -25.29 28.72 12.00
N GLN A 11 -24.03 29.16 12.12
CA GLN A 11 -23.38 29.92 11.06
C GLN A 11 -23.14 28.95 9.90
N GLU A 12 -23.92 29.11 8.84
CA GLU A 12 -23.66 28.50 7.54
C GLU A 12 -22.26 28.94 7.08
N ILE A 13 -21.33 27.99 7.05
CA ILE A 13 -20.06 28.17 6.37
C ILE A 13 -20.38 28.13 4.87
N ILE A 14 -20.72 29.28 4.29
CA ILE A 14 -20.82 29.43 2.84
C ILE A 14 -19.39 29.44 2.31
N ILE A 15 -18.90 28.27 1.91
CA ILE A 15 -17.64 28.19 1.15
C ILE A 15 -17.99 28.64 -0.27
N ASN A 16 -17.43 29.79 -0.67
CA ASN A 16 -17.60 30.33 -2.02
C ASN A 16 -16.80 29.46 -3.00
N ILE A 17 -17.48 28.51 -3.62
CA ILE A 17 -16.91 27.46 -4.45
C ILE A 17 -17.48 27.63 -5.86
N ASP A 18 -16.61 27.67 -6.89
CA ASP A 18 -17.06 27.89 -8.27
C ASP A 18 -18.00 26.77 -8.76
N SER A 19 -18.75 27.03 -9.84
CA SER A 19 -19.76 26.12 -10.39
C SER A 19 -19.28 24.69 -10.70
N ASP A 20 -18.03 24.50 -11.13
CA ASP A 20 -17.48 23.16 -11.40
C ASP A 20 -17.19 22.41 -10.10
N ASN A 21 -16.73 23.12 -9.09
CA ASN A 21 -16.50 22.56 -7.78
C ASN A 21 -17.82 22.23 -7.04
N ASN A 22 -18.90 22.98 -7.26
CA ASN A 22 -20.25 22.62 -6.76
C ASN A 22 -20.78 21.30 -7.35
N LYS A 23 -20.52 21.03 -8.63
CA LYS A 23 -20.86 19.74 -9.26
C LYS A 23 -20.10 18.57 -8.63
N VAL A 24 -18.84 18.78 -8.26
CA VAL A 24 -18.03 17.77 -7.57
C VAL A 24 -18.55 17.52 -6.16
N LEU A 25 -18.91 18.58 -5.42
CA LEU A 25 -19.46 18.47 -4.08
C LEU A 25 -20.79 17.72 -4.04
N ASN A 26 -21.70 18.00 -4.98
CA ASN A 26 -22.97 17.28 -5.06
C ASN A 26 -22.77 15.77 -5.27
N LYS A 27 -21.79 15.37 -6.10
CA LYS A 27 -21.44 13.95 -6.27
C LYS A 27 -20.89 13.32 -5.00
N ILE A 28 -20.13 14.08 -4.20
CA ILE A 28 -19.61 13.63 -2.92
C ILE A 28 -20.78 13.43 -1.94
N ASP A 29 -21.71 14.39 -1.86
CA ASP A 29 -22.90 14.28 -1.01
C ASP A 29 -23.78 13.10 -1.38
N ASP A 30 -24.01 12.86 -2.67
CA ASP A 30 -24.79 11.71 -3.14
C ASP A 30 -24.11 10.37 -2.76
N LEU A 31 -22.78 10.31 -2.89
CA LEU A 31 -22.01 9.15 -2.47
C LEU A 31 -22.06 8.95 -0.95
N ILE A 32 -21.98 10.02 -0.16
CA ILE A 32 -22.10 9.97 1.30
C ILE A 32 -23.46 9.40 1.66
N LYS A 33 -24.56 9.98 1.16
CA LYS A 33 -25.93 9.51 1.43
C LYS A 33 -26.11 8.04 1.04
N PHE A 34 -25.59 7.63 -0.11
CA PHE A 34 -25.63 6.23 -0.55
C PHE A 34 -24.95 5.29 0.45
N ILE A 35 -23.74 5.64 0.92
CA ILE A 35 -22.98 4.82 1.86
C ILE A 35 -23.66 4.80 3.23
N GLU A 36 -24.13 5.94 3.73
CA GLU A 36 -24.87 6.04 5.01
C GLU A 36 -26.11 5.13 4.97
N THR A 37 -26.88 5.19 3.88
CA THR A 37 -28.08 4.36 3.70
C THR A 37 -27.75 2.85 3.65
N LYS A 38 -26.63 2.48 3.01
CA LYS A 38 -26.25 1.06 2.87
C LYS A 38 -25.56 0.49 4.12
N THR A 39 -24.85 1.32 4.88
CA THR A 39 -24.02 0.86 6.01
C THR A 39 -24.64 1.17 7.37
N GLY A 40 -25.61 2.08 7.43
CA GLY A 40 -26.20 2.60 8.67
C GLY A 40 -25.24 3.43 9.52
N LYS A 41 -24.08 3.82 8.98
CA LYS A 41 -23.05 4.60 9.68
C LYS A 41 -23.08 6.04 9.20
N ASP A 42 -22.83 6.99 10.09
CA ASP A 42 -22.71 8.40 9.71
C ASP A 42 -21.40 8.68 8.96
N PHE A 43 -21.34 9.83 8.29
CA PHE A 43 -20.17 10.27 7.54
C PHE A 43 -18.87 10.29 8.36
N LYS A 44 -18.92 10.66 9.65
CA LYS A 44 -17.73 10.74 10.51
C LYS A 44 -17.15 9.35 10.80
N ASP A 45 -18.01 8.38 11.03
CA ASP A 45 -17.63 6.98 11.16
C ASP A 45 -17.06 6.43 9.86
N ILE A 46 -17.67 6.79 8.72
CA ILE A 46 -17.17 6.42 7.39
C ILE A 46 -15.76 6.97 7.16
N ILE A 47 -15.52 8.26 7.44
CA ILE A 47 -14.20 8.87 7.32
C ILE A 47 -13.19 8.17 8.24
N SER A 48 -13.58 7.84 9.48
CA SER A 48 -12.71 7.12 10.41
C SER A 48 -12.32 5.74 9.88
N ILE A 49 -13.28 5.00 9.32
CA ILE A 49 -13.05 3.69 8.68
C ILE A 49 -12.15 3.84 7.44
N LEU A 50 -12.36 4.86 6.63
CA LEU A 50 -11.56 5.12 5.44
C LEU A 50 -10.12 5.50 5.81
N HIS A 51 -9.91 6.36 6.80
CA HIS A 51 -8.58 6.66 7.34
C HIS A 51 -7.89 5.42 7.92
N GLN A 52 -8.63 4.57 8.65
CA GLN A 52 -8.08 3.31 9.16
C GLN A 52 -7.67 2.39 8.01
N LYS A 53 -8.51 2.24 6.97
CA LYS A 53 -8.21 1.48 5.76
C LYS A 53 -7.02 2.08 4.99
N GLU A 54 -6.90 3.40 4.91
CA GLU A 54 -5.77 4.08 4.25
C GLU A 54 -4.47 3.84 5.03
N LYS A 55 -4.50 3.95 6.36
CA LYS A 55 -3.36 3.64 7.24
C LYS A 55 -2.96 2.18 7.13
N GLN A 56 -3.93 1.27 7.02
CA GLN A 56 -3.68 -0.13 6.70
C GLN A 56 -3.02 -0.26 5.32
N ARG A 57 -3.50 0.41 4.26
CA ARG A 57 -2.87 0.38 2.92
C ARG A 57 -1.39 0.77 2.93
N LYS A 58 -0.97 1.73 3.78
CA LYS A 58 0.46 2.12 3.91
C LYS A 58 1.35 1.02 4.51
N ASN A 59 0.77 0.00 5.14
CA ASN A 59 1.48 -1.16 5.66
C ASN A 59 1.55 -2.32 4.67
N PHE A 60 1.02 -2.15 3.46
CA PHE A 60 1.07 -3.15 2.40
C PHE A 60 1.69 -2.54 1.15
N PHE A 61 2.16 -3.41 0.26
CA PHE A 61 2.52 -3.02 -1.09
C PHE A 61 1.83 -3.93 -2.10
N PRO A 62 1.40 -3.41 -3.25
CA PRO A 62 0.81 -4.22 -4.30
C PRO A 62 1.89 -5.10 -4.95
N ILE A 63 1.60 -6.38 -5.19
CA ILE A 63 2.58 -7.31 -5.80
C ILE A 63 3.04 -6.86 -7.20
N THR A 64 2.23 -6.05 -7.87
CA THR A 64 2.46 -5.53 -9.23
C THR A 64 3.63 -4.55 -9.33
N ILE A 65 4.22 -4.10 -8.21
CA ILE A 65 5.49 -3.35 -8.24
C ILE A 65 6.64 -4.19 -8.82
N LEU A 66 6.53 -5.52 -8.74
CA LEU A 66 7.56 -6.44 -9.23
C LEU A 66 7.58 -6.44 -10.77
N ASN A 67 8.79 -6.28 -11.32
CA ASN A 67 9.02 -6.25 -12.75
C ASN A 67 10.31 -6.98 -13.13
N LYS A 68 10.55 -7.20 -14.42
CA LYS A 68 11.74 -7.90 -14.93
C LYS A 68 13.00 -7.03 -14.97
N LYS A 69 12.85 -5.70 -15.02
CA LYS A 69 13.98 -4.75 -15.15
C LYS A 69 14.74 -4.57 -13.84
N LEU A 70 14.05 -4.66 -12.71
CA LEU A 70 14.61 -4.47 -11.37
C LEU A 70 14.62 -5.78 -10.57
N GLY A 71 15.60 -5.91 -9.67
CA GLY A 71 15.58 -6.93 -8.62
C GLY A 71 14.38 -6.75 -7.69
N VAL A 72 13.96 -7.81 -7.00
CA VAL A 72 12.77 -7.78 -6.12
C VAL A 72 12.92 -6.75 -5.00
N THR A 73 14.09 -6.72 -4.35
CA THR A 73 14.39 -5.71 -3.32
C THR A 73 14.46 -4.30 -3.91
N GLU A 74 15.00 -4.13 -5.12
CA GLU A 74 15.05 -2.84 -5.80
C GLU A 74 13.64 -2.32 -6.12
N CYS A 75 12.72 -3.18 -6.58
CA CYS A 75 11.31 -2.83 -6.77
C CYS A 75 10.69 -2.30 -5.49
N LEU A 76 10.89 -3.02 -4.38
CA LEU A 76 10.35 -2.63 -3.08
C LEU A 76 10.93 -1.28 -2.61
N VAL A 77 12.26 -1.12 -2.66
CA VAL A 77 12.91 0.15 -2.28
C VAL A 77 12.41 1.30 -3.14
N ARG A 78 12.24 1.10 -4.44
CA ARG A 78 11.71 2.11 -5.37
C ARG A 78 10.28 2.49 -5.06
N TYR A 79 9.40 1.53 -4.82
CA TYR A 79 8.02 1.82 -4.42
C TYR A 79 7.95 2.61 -3.11
N LEU A 80 8.68 2.17 -2.08
CA LEU A 80 8.67 2.84 -0.77
C LEU A 80 9.25 4.26 -0.85
N LYS A 81 10.21 4.50 -1.75
CA LYS A 81 10.84 5.81 -1.94
C LYS A 81 10.06 6.74 -2.87
N ASP A 82 9.69 6.26 -4.05
CA ASP A 82 9.08 7.05 -5.13
C ASP A 82 7.60 7.36 -4.87
N GLU A 83 6.86 6.36 -4.38
CA GLU A 83 5.40 6.41 -4.21
C GLU A 83 5.03 6.79 -2.78
N LEU A 84 5.64 6.15 -1.77
CA LEU A 84 5.33 6.44 -0.36
C LEU A 84 6.17 7.57 0.26
N GLY A 85 7.23 8.02 -0.43
CA GLY A 85 8.08 9.13 0.05
C GLY A 85 8.93 8.80 1.28
N TRP A 86 9.15 7.52 1.62
CA TRP A 86 9.85 7.15 2.85
C TRP A 86 11.35 7.50 2.80
N ASN A 87 11.92 7.81 3.96
CA ASN A 87 13.37 8.00 4.10
C ASN A 87 14.09 6.64 4.23
N TYR A 88 15.41 6.63 4.05
CA TYR A 88 16.19 5.38 4.06
C TYR A 88 16.15 4.69 5.42
N LYS A 89 16.14 5.43 6.53
CA LYS A 89 15.97 4.90 7.89
C LYS A 89 14.69 4.09 8.07
N LYS A 90 13.57 4.57 7.53
CA LYS A 90 12.29 3.85 7.60
C LYS A 90 12.27 2.63 6.67
N ILE A 91 12.86 2.74 5.49
CA ILE A 91 12.92 1.61 4.55
C ILE A 91 13.82 0.50 5.12
N SER A 92 14.97 0.87 5.69
CA SER A 92 15.97 -0.03 6.25
C SER A 92 15.41 -0.83 7.42
N SER A 93 14.62 -0.19 8.30
CA SER A 93 13.97 -0.83 9.45
C SER A 93 12.89 -1.83 9.06
N ILE A 94 12.24 -1.64 7.90
CA ILE A 94 11.23 -2.54 7.37
C ILE A 94 11.89 -3.75 6.70
N ILE A 95 12.80 -3.53 5.74
CA ILE A 95 13.42 -4.64 5.00
C ILE A 95 14.57 -5.33 5.75
N LYS A 96 14.86 -4.88 6.98
CA LYS A 96 15.93 -5.37 7.86
C LYS A 96 17.32 -5.36 7.19
N ARG A 97 17.66 -4.24 6.55
CA ARG A 97 18.97 -3.97 5.92
C ARG A 97 19.54 -2.66 6.45
N SER A 98 20.83 -2.40 6.23
CA SER A 98 21.42 -1.10 6.59
C SER A 98 20.97 0.01 5.64
N GLU A 99 20.92 1.24 6.14
CA GLU A 99 20.52 2.42 5.35
C GLU A 99 21.42 2.63 4.13
N GLY A 100 22.72 2.40 4.27
CA GLY A 100 23.68 2.48 3.16
C GLY A 100 23.35 1.51 2.02
N VAL A 101 22.98 0.27 2.36
CA VAL A 101 22.55 -0.74 1.37
C VAL A 101 21.26 -0.32 0.67
N VAL A 102 20.29 0.23 1.40
CA VAL A 102 19.06 0.78 0.80
C VAL A 102 19.39 1.90 -0.20
N GLY A 103 20.28 2.82 0.17
CA GLY A 103 20.71 3.92 -0.70
C GLY A 103 21.40 3.42 -1.98
N VAL A 104 22.28 2.41 -1.87
CA VAL A 104 22.92 1.78 -3.04
C VAL A 104 21.90 1.11 -3.95
N MET A 105 20.95 0.34 -3.38
CA MET A 105 19.88 -0.30 -4.15
C MET A 105 19.02 0.72 -4.89
N TYR A 106 18.65 1.81 -4.23
CA TYR A 106 17.89 2.90 -4.84
C TYR A 106 18.66 3.52 -6.02
N ARG A 107 19.92 3.93 -5.82
CA ARG A 107 20.74 4.52 -6.89
C ARG A 107 20.96 3.57 -8.06
N ASN A 108 21.24 2.29 -7.80
CA ASN A 108 21.41 1.30 -8.85
C ASN A 108 20.12 1.06 -9.63
N SER A 109 18.98 1.06 -8.95
CA SER A 109 17.69 0.90 -9.62
C SER A 109 17.32 2.09 -10.51
N LEU A 110 17.74 3.32 -10.18
CA LEU A 110 17.56 4.49 -11.05
C LEU A 110 18.33 4.36 -12.38
N LYS A 111 19.49 3.69 -12.37
CA LYS A 111 20.25 3.39 -13.59
C LYS A 111 19.56 2.34 -14.47
N LYS A 112 18.82 1.40 -13.86
CA LYS A 112 18.12 0.31 -14.56
C LYS A 112 16.72 0.69 -15.04
N LEU A 113 16.07 1.62 -14.35
CA LEU A 113 14.71 2.07 -14.65
C LEU A 113 14.59 3.59 -14.42
N SER A 114 14.40 4.32 -15.51
CA SER A 114 14.07 5.75 -15.50
C SER A 114 12.62 6.01 -15.06
N GLY A 115 12.33 7.21 -14.57
CA GLY A 115 11.02 7.61 -14.06
C GLY A 115 10.70 7.04 -12.67
N LYS A 116 9.46 7.17 -12.19
CA LYS A 116 8.99 6.60 -10.92
C LYS A 116 8.42 5.20 -11.12
N LEU A 117 8.63 4.31 -10.15
CA LEU A 117 7.97 2.99 -10.16
C LEU A 117 6.54 3.12 -9.63
N LYS A 118 5.55 3.06 -10.52
CA LYS A 118 4.13 3.07 -10.16
C LYS A 118 3.52 1.67 -10.21
N PRO A 119 2.72 1.28 -9.21
CA PRO A 119 1.99 0.02 -9.25
C PRO A 119 0.84 0.07 -10.26
N THR A 120 0.45 -1.09 -10.77
CA THR A 120 -0.81 -1.28 -11.51
C THR A 120 -1.88 -1.88 -10.60
N ASN A 121 -3.15 -1.76 -11.00
CA ASN A 121 -4.27 -2.35 -10.26
C ASN A 121 -4.05 -3.85 -10.00
N THR A 122 -4.34 -4.27 -8.77
CA THR A 122 -4.21 -5.65 -8.30
C THR A 122 -5.12 -5.87 -7.10
N THR A 123 -5.54 -7.11 -6.91
CA THR A 123 -6.22 -7.58 -5.70
C THR A 123 -5.24 -8.12 -4.66
N ILE A 124 -4.00 -8.43 -5.05
CA ILE A 124 -2.98 -9.02 -4.18
C ILE A 124 -2.09 -7.92 -3.60
N PHE A 125 -2.15 -7.81 -2.27
CA PHE A 125 -1.36 -6.89 -1.47
C PHE A 125 -0.56 -7.67 -0.43
N VAL A 126 0.73 -7.35 -0.34
CA VAL A 126 1.67 -8.04 0.55
C VAL A 126 1.97 -7.14 1.75
N PRO A 127 1.80 -7.61 2.99
CA PRO A 127 2.13 -6.83 4.18
C PRO A 127 3.63 -6.54 4.26
N LEU A 128 4.01 -5.32 4.65
CA LEU A 128 5.41 -4.96 4.92
C LEU A 128 5.96 -5.64 6.18
N SER A 129 5.08 -6.15 7.05
CA SER A 129 5.46 -6.86 8.29
C SER A 129 6.06 -8.25 8.06
N ILE A 130 6.02 -8.80 6.83
CA ILE A 130 6.58 -10.14 6.53
C ILE A 130 8.12 -10.16 6.48
N PHE A 131 8.76 -9.00 6.43
CA PHE A 131 10.20 -8.90 6.27
C PHE A 131 10.92 -9.08 7.60
N SER A 132 11.94 -9.93 7.58
CA SER A 132 12.77 -10.25 8.75
C SER A 132 14.24 -10.36 8.35
N SER A 133 15.13 -10.39 9.34
CA SER A 133 16.56 -10.60 9.11
C SER A 133 16.89 -12.04 8.66
N LYS A 134 16.00 -13.01 8.97
CA LYS A 134 16.17 -14.44 8.66
C LYS A 134 16.01 -14.75 7.16
N PHE A 135 15.13 -14.01 6.49
CA PHE A 135 14.79 -14.22 5.08
C PHE A 135 15.26 -13.06 4.21
N THR A 136 15.60 -13.34 2.96
CA THR A 136 15.71 -12.28 1.95
C THR A 136 14.32 -11.72 1.65
N VAL A 137 14.26 -10.50 1.10
CA VAL A 137 12.99 -9.88 0.70
C VAL A 137 12.19 -10.79 -0.24
N PHE A 138 12.86 -11.46 -1.18
CA PHE A 138 12.16 -12.34 -2.11
C PHE A 138 11.70 -13.66 -1.46
N GLU A 139 12.50 -14.20 -0.53
CA GLU A 139 12.11 -15.35 0.30
C GLU A 139 10.86 -15.03 1.12
N SER A 140 10.82 -13.90 1.82
CA SER A 140 9.64 -13.46 2.58
C SER A 140 8.39 -13.35 1.69
N ILE A 141 8.52 -12.72 0.52
CA ILE A 141 7.40 -12.56 -0.42
C ILE A 141 6.90 -13.92 -0.91
N ILE A 142 7.80 -14.81 -1.32
CA ILE A 142 7.40 -16.14 -1.82
C ILE A 142 6.77 -16.98 -0.71
N ALA A 143 7.30 -16.92 0.52
CA ALA A 143 6.71 -17.59 1.66
C ALA A 143 5.28 -17.11 1.92
N TYR A 144 5.06 -15.78 1.96
CA TYR A 144 3.73 -15.20 2.14
C TYR A 144 2.76 -15.61 1.02
N LEU A 145 3.17 -15.48 -0.25
CA LEU A 145 2.31 -15.84 -1.38
C LEU A 145 2.00 -17.35 -1.41
N LYS A 146 2.89 -18.20 -0.90
CA LYS A 146 2.67 -19.64 -0.89
C LYS A 146 1.84 -20.12 0.30
N GLU A 147 2.06 -19.54 1.47
CA GLU A 147 1.55 -20.04 2.75
C GLU A 147 0.34 -19.26 3.26
N LYS A 148 0.18 -18.00 2.85
CA LYS A 148 -0.93 -17.12 3.26
C LYS A 148 -1.93 -16.86 2.14
N GLU A 149 -1.45 -16.70 0.91
CA GLU A 149 -2.30 -16.57 -0.27
C GLU A 149 -2.55 -17.92 -0.98
N GLU A 150 -1.93 -19.00 -0.50
CA GLU A 150 -2.10 -20.39 -0.97
C GLU A 150 -1.85 -20.62 -2.48
N LEU A 151 -1.12 -19.73 -3.14
CA LEU A 151 -0.94 -19.76 -4.59
C LEU A 151 -0.06 -20.94 -5.07
N ARG A 152 -0.30 -21.38 -6.31
CA ARG A 152 0.58 -22.33 -7.01
C ARG A 152 1.85 -21.62 -7.48
N PHE A 153 2.95 -22.36 -7.63
CA PHE A 153 4.22 -21.76 -8.08
C PHE A 153 4.10 -21.10 -9.46
N SER A 154 3.26 -21.64 -10.35
CA SER A 154 2.98 -21.04 -11.66
C SER A 154 2.27 -19.69 -11.55
N GLU A 155 1.39 -19.51 -10.56
CA GLU A 155 0.69 -18.25 -10.29
C GLU A 155 1.66 -17.22 -9.70
N ILE A 156 2.47 -17.64 -8.72
CA ILE A 156 3.51 -16.79 -8.13
C ILE A 156 4.52 -16.34 -9.20
N ALA A 157 4.90 -17.24 -10.12
CA ALA A 157 5.79 -16.93 -11.24
C ALA A 157 5.21 -15.83 -12.15
N LYS A 158 3.92 -15.93 -12.49
CA LYS A 158 3.20 -14.91 -13.27
C LYS A 158 3.17 -13.56 -12.54
N LEU A 159 2.80 -13.54 -11.26
CA LEU A 159 2.69 -12.32 -10.45
C LEU A 159 4.04 -11.61 -10.27
N THR A 160 5.09 -12.38 -9.98
CA THR A 160 6.44 -11.84 -9.75
C THR A 160 7.20 -11.58 -11.04
N LYS A 161 6.66 -12.03 -12.19
CA LYS A 161 7.30 -12.00 -13.52
C LYS A 161 8.67 -12.68 -13.46
N ARG A 162 8.72 -13.86 -12.84
CA ARG A 162 9.93 -14.70 -12.70
C ARG A 162 9.64 -16.11 -13.18
N ASP A 163 10.69 -16.86 -13.42
CA ASP A 163 10.57 -18.26 -13.81
C ASP A 163 10.07 -19.12 -12.63
N GLN A 164 9.19 -20.07 -12.90
CA GLN A 164 8.62 -20.96 -11.87
C GLN A 164 9.69 -21.78 -11.14
N ARG A 165 10.77 -22.18 -11.81
CA ARG A 165 11.90 -22.89 -11.19
C ARG A 165 12.58 -22.01 -10.15
N THR A 166 12.69 -20.70 -10.42
CA THR A 166 13.23 -19.73 -9.45
C THR A 166 12.33 -19.66 -8.21
N ILE A 167 11.01 -19.61 -8.40
CA ILE A 167 10.06 -19.59 -7.28
C ILE A 167 10.21 -20.84 -6.42
N TRP A 168 10.23 -22.02 -7.05
CA TRP A 168 10.41 -23.29 -6.36
C TRP A 168 11.72 -23.36 -5.58
N THR A 169 12.85 -22.96 -6.20
CA THR A 169 14.16 -22.95 -5.53
C THR A 169 14.15 -22.04 -4.31
N ILE A 170 13.58 -20.84 -4.42
CA ILE A 170 13.54 -19.89 -3.30
C ILE A 170 12.64 -20.42 -2.18
N TYR A 171 11.46 -20.96 -2.51
CA TYR A 171 10.58 -21.53 -1.51
C TYR A 171 11.25 -22.70 -0.76
N ASN A 172 12.01 -23.56 -1.46
CA ASN A 172 12.76 -24.62 -0.82
C ASN A 172 13.86 -24.09 0.13
N ARG A 173 14.49 -22.95 -0.17
CA ARG A 173 15.41 -22.29 0.77
C ARG A 173 14.67 -21.80 2.01
N VAL A 174 13.47 -21.25 1.85
CA VAL A 174 12.60 -20.87 2.99
C VAL A 174 12.32 -22.09 3.86
N LYS A 175 11.85 -23.20 3.28
CA LYS A 175 11.56 -24.44 4.03
C LYS A 175 12.78 -24.96 4.79
N LYS A 176 13.98 -24.90 4.19
CA LYS A 176 15.22 -25.31 4.86
C LYS A 176 15.59 -24.42 6.06
N LYS A 177 15.28 -23.13 6.00
CA LYS A 177 15.51 -22.19 7.11
C LYS A 177 14.45 -22.28 8.23
N LEU A 178 13.28 -22.85 7.93
CA LEU A 178 12.20 -23.06 8.91
C LEU A 178 12.37 -24.34 9.71
N LYS A 179 13.09 -25.33 9.15
CA LYS A 179 13.63 -26.46 9.90
C LYS A 179 14.74 -25.97 10.83
#